data_AF-A0A9E0N6F0-F1
#
_entry.id   AF-A0A9E0N6F0-F1
#
_cell.length_a   1.000
_cell.length_b   1.000
_cell.length_c   1.000
_cell.angle_alpha   90.00
_cell.angle_beta   90.00
_cell.angle_gamma   90.00
#
_symmetry.space_group_name_H-M   'P 1'
#
loop_
_entity.id
_entity.type
_entity.pdbx_description
1 polymer ?
#
loop_
_entity_poly.entity_id
_entity_poly.type
_entity_poly.pdbx_seq_one_letter_code
_entity_poly.pdbx_strand_id
1 'polypeptide(L)'
;MNPPARSRGRLRRSRHLSYFAHMGAVFLYHDLVGFLLEMSPDIVDLVEAFTDGADADAVIVRFAGRFGDADPAEFVDVLVAHYVLVEPDDDDELAGLWPLVAIKARWNAWRRHHGPAGDRLTLWTAWGERPVRRVELDEVDTALWDAFDGDTRLSDLRARFPAERVLGLVRRLVHSDVQALRLSAMPWSAYAKRPQLAPSYLTSTMPYPSWVPGQPVPAVAGGPATPSPTGYYQGEVADADAQFEHQETTLSHLFRIAHPALAGRTYGQALVDGLDQRGALPSGATLRVLEIGAGLGYVARDVLGALQQRGREVEYTIVELAPALRRAQEERLAGAAVRWVAGDVLALDLPVAGFDLVVCNEMVGDLPARLVTRAELGLPADGIGEVDPAALTALGPTGALIGELALPVGDMPAEGYLQTGALTLVGKLAGWLAPGGTAVVTEFGHTTQWPRLSTHLDHPELSTHFGLLQHAARAHGLTATVDFVIDLIDLDRDQRGLATTRSHWRALTALLADAGVVVQKVGYTPDLLDAALAGKVDRADLGDLRFDRIEDRLMGLVPHEFRALLARRGPPSDN
;
A
#
# COMPACT_ATOMS: atom_id res chain seq x y z
N MET A 1 -41.18 -29.74 19.48
CA MET A 1 -40.58 -30.78 18.63
C MET A 1 -40.11 -30.06 17.38
N ASN A 2 -38.83 -29.68 17.31
CA ASN A 2 -38.28 -29.08 16.09
C ASN A 2 -38.30 -30.17 15.00
N PRO A 3 -38.60 -29.82 13.74
CA PRO A 3 -38.49 -30.79 12.66
C PRO A 3 -37.04 -31.33 12.64
N PRO A 4 -36.84 -32.62 12.33
CA PRO A 4 -35.48 -33.15 12.18
C PRO A 4 -34.76 -32.33 11.11
N ALA A 5 -33.55 -31.86 11.44
CA ALA A 5 -32.66 -31.24 10.47
C ALA A 5 -32.55 -32.21 9.27
N ARG A 6 -32.83 -31.72 8.06
CA ARG A 6 -32.55 -32.51 6.86
C ARG A 6 -31.07 -32.86 6.90
N SER A 7 -30.74 -34.16 6.83
CA SER A 7 -29.36 -34.60 6.72
C SER A 7 -28.72 -33.88 5.54
N ARG A 8 -27.59 -33.22 5.78
CA ARG A 8 -26.83 -32.48 4.77
C ARG A 8 -26.10 -33.38 3.78
N GLY A 9 -26.21 -34.70 3.96
CA GLY A 9 -25.66 -35.71 3.07
C GLY A 9 -24.13 -35.81 3.18
N ARG A 10 -23.56 -36.55 2.22
CA ARG A 10 -22.11 -36.68 2.05
C ARG A 10 -21.63 -35.50 1.20
N LEU A 11 -20.58 -34.81 1.64
CA LEU A 11 -19.94 -33.71 0.92
C LEU A 11 -18.46 -34.02 0.72
N ARG A 12 -17.84 -33.45 -0.31
CA ARG A 12 -16.39 -33.47 -0.53
C ARG A 12 -15.84 -32.05 -0.72
N ARG A 13 -14.56 -31.86 -0.41
CA ARG A 13 -13.84 -30.65 -0.77
C ARG A 13 -13.74 -30.52 -2.30
N SER A 14 -13.94 -29.31 -2.83
CA SER A 14 -13.69 -29.04 -4.25
C SER A 14 -12.23 -29.32 -4.61
N ARG A 15 -11.99 -29.79 -5.83
CA ARG A 15 -10.63 -30.04 -6.37
C ARG A 15 -9.94 -28.76 -6.85
N HIS A 16 -10.62 -27.62 -6.79
CA HIS A 16 -10.21 -26.36 -7.39
C HIS A 16 -10.02 -25.26 -6.33
N LEU A 17 -9.35 -25.61 -5.24
CA LEU A 17 -9.09 -24.71 -4.12
C LEU A 17 -7.60 -24.47 -3.98
N SER A 18 -7.23 -23.20 -3.88
CA SER A 18 -5.86 -22.77 -3.60
C SER A 18 -5.84 -21.96 -2.30
N TYR A 19 -4.82 -22.20 -1.46
CA TYR A 19 -4.68 -21.51 -0.18
C TYR A 19 -3.49 -20.55 -0.19
N PHE A 20 -3.67 -19.45 0.54
CA PHE A 20 -2.71 -18.37 0.67
C PHE A 20 -2.72 -17.88 2.11
N ALA A 21 -1.63 -17.25 2.55
CA ALA A 21 -1.58 -16.68 3.88
C ALA A 21 -0.89 -15.32 3.87
N HIS A 22 -1.42 -14.40 4.66
CA HIS A 22 -0.88 -13.06 4.78
C HIS A 22 -1.27 -12.45 6.14
N MET A 23 -0.30 -11.86 6.84
CA MET A 23 -0.49 -11.12 8.11
C MET A 23 -1.37 -11.85 9.14
N GLY A 24 -1.10 -13.13 9.41
CA GLY A 24 -1.83 -13.90 10.42
C GLY A 24 -3.20 -14.45 9.97
N ALA A 25 -3.64 -14.17 8.74
CA ALA A 25 -4.87 -14.71 8.17
C ALA A 25 -4.59 -15.73 7.04
N VAL A 26 -5.53 -16.65 6.84
CA VAL A 26 -5.54 -17.58 5.70
C VAL A 26 -6.62 -17.17 4.72
N PHE A 27 -6.30 -17.24 3.44
CA PHE A 27 -7.21 -16.95 2.34
C PHE A 27 -7.37 -18.18 1.46
N LEU A 28 -8.62 -18.57 1.22
CA LEU A 28 -8.99 -19.61 0.28
C LEU A 28 -9.49 -18.96 -1.01
N TYR A 29 -8.92 -19.37 -2.13
CA TYR A 29 -9.34 -18.96 -3.46
C TYR A 29 -9.92 -20.16 -4.22
N HIS A 30 -11.10 -19.99 -4.83
CA HIS A 30 -11.69 -21.02 -5.68
C HIS A 30 -11.32 -20.81 -7.15
N ASP A 31 -10.52 -21.70 -7.73
CA ASP A 31 -9.92 -21.58 -9.07
C ASP A 31 -10.90 -21.73 -10.25
N LEU A 32 -12.19 -22.03 -10.01
CA LEU A 32 -13.22 -22.06 -11.06
C LEU A 32 -14.18 -20.86 -11.03
N VAL A 33 -14.42 -20.28 -9.85
CA VAL A 33 -15.41 -19.21 -9.65
C VAL A 33 -14.73 -17.89 -9.28
N GLY A 34 -13.59 -17.95 -8.63
CA GLY A 34 -12.81 -16.80 -8.18
C GLY A 34 -13.26 -16.23 -6.85
N PHE A 35 -14.05 -16.99 -6.07
CA PHE A 35 -14.35 -16.63 -4.69
C PHE A 35 -13.07 -16.54 -3.88
N LEU A 36 -13.01 -15.51 -3.04
CA LEU A 36 -11.94 -15.25 -2.11
C LEU A 36 -12.54 -15.18 -0.72
N LEU A 37 -12.18 -16.13 0.14
CA LEU A 37 -12.67 -16.22 1.50
C LEU A 37 -11.49 -16.07 2.46
N GLU A 38 -11.56 -15.07 3.32
CA GLU A 38 -10.69 -15.00 4.50
C GLU A 38 -11.23 -15.94 5.58
N MET A 39 -10.36 -16.73 6.18
CA MET A 39 -10.73 -17.70 7.21
C MET A 39 -9.61 -17.94 8.20
N SER A 40 -10.00 -18.39 9.39
CA SER A 40 -9.08 -18.82 10.42
C SER A 40 -8.58 -20.27 10.18
N PRO A 41 -7.42 -20.66 10.73
CA PRO A 41 -6.84 -21.98 10.48
C PRO A 41 -7.72 -23.17 10.90
N ASP A 42 -8.55 -22.98 11.92
CA ASP A 42 -9.52 -23.97 12.38
C ASP A 42 -10.69 -24.18 11.38
N ILE A 43 -11.07 -23.17 10.61
CA ILE A 43 -12.02 -23.32 9.49
C ILE A 43 -11.34 -24.07 8.33
N VAL A 44 -10.04 -23.88 8.12
CA VAL A 44 -9.27 -24.68 7.14
C VAL A 44 -9.31 -26.16 7.55
N ASP A 45 -9.08 -26.47 8.83
CA ASP A 45 -9.18 -27.85 9.34
C ASP A 45 -10.57 -28.47 9.06
N LEU A 46 -11.64 -27.67 9.17
CA LEU A 46 -13.00 -28.10 8.85
C LEU A 46 -13.14 -28.44 7.37
N VAL A 47 -12.62 -27.61 6.46
CA VAL A 47 -12.61 -27.87 5.01
C VAL A 47 -11.81 -29.14 4.69
N GLU A 48 -10.64 -29.30 5.29
CA GLU A 48 -9.75 -30.46 5.05
C GLU A 48 -10.37 -31.78 5.54
N ALA A 49 -11.29 -31.74 6.51
CA ALA A 49 -12.04 -32.92 6.96
C ALA A 49 -12.93 -33.54 5.86
N PHE A 50 -13.20 -32.82 4.77
CA PHE A 50 -13.97 -33.28 3.62
C PHE A 50 -13.11 -33.71 2.42
N THR A 51 -11.79 -33.82 2.54
CA THR A 51 -10.86 -34.06 1.41
C THR A 51 -11.28 -35.19 0.47
N ASP A 52 -11.61 -36.37 1.01
CA ASP A 52 -12.03 -37.55 0.22
C ASP A 52 -13.55 -37.85 0.33
N GLY A 53 -14.31 -36.86 0.79
CA GLY A 53 -15.73 -36.99 1.06
C GLY A 53 -16.04 -37.49 2.48
N ALA A 54 -16.94 -36.81 3.18
CA ALA A 54 -17.36 -37.13 4.53
C ALA A 54 -18.87 -36.89 4.73
N ASP A 55 -19.45 -37.57 5.72
CA ASP A 55 -20.80 -37.28 6.18
C ASP A 55 -20.80 -35.93 6.93
N ALA A 56 -21.59 -34.97 6.44
CA ALA A 56 -21.55 -33.60 6.94
C ALA A 56 -21.98 -33.50 8.42
N ASP A 57 -23.01 -34.26 8.82
CA ASP A 57 -23.52 -34.25 10.18
C ASP A 57 -22.46 -34.82 11.16
N ALA A 58 -21.74 -35.86 10.76
CA ALA A 58 -20.63 -36.40 11.55
C ALA A 58 -19.46 -35.42 11.71
N VAL A 59 -19.11 -34.67 10.65
CA VAL A 59 -18.06 -33.64 10.73
C VAL A 59 -18.49 -32.47 11.60
N ILE A 60 -19.75 -32.02 11.49
CA ILE A 60 -20.30 -30.96 12.35
C ILE A 60 -20.18 -31.33 13.83
N VAL A 61 -20.56 -32.57 14.19
CA VAL A 61 -20.41 -33.08 15.57
C VAL A 61 -18.94 -33.09 16.01
N ARG A 62 -18.02 -33.50 15.12
CA ARG A 62 -16.58 -33.52 15.41
C ARG A 62 -16.01 -32.12 15.71
N PHE A 63 -16.54 -31.08 15.07
CA PHE A 63 -16.08 -29.70 15.20
C PHE A 63 -16.89 -28.86 16.21
N ALA A 64 -17.84 -29.48 16.93
CA ALA A 64 -18.65 -28.80 17.93
C ALA A 64 -17.77 -28.14 19.02
N GLY A 65 -18.04 -26.86 19.32
CA GLY A 65 -17.32 -26.07 20.32
C GLY A 65 -15.92 -25.60 19.90
N ARG A 66 -15.47 -25.87 18.66
CA ARG A 66 -14.17 -25.41 18.16
C ARG A 66 -14.16 -23.92 17.77
N PHE A 67 -15.34 -23.35 17.46
CA PHE A 67 -15.51 -21.98 16.96
C PHE A 67 -16.16 -21.05 17.99
N GLY A 68 -15.87 -21.23 19.28
CA GLY A 68 -16.53 -20.50 20.36
C GLY A 68 -18.04 -20.78 20.37
N ASP A 69 -18.85 -19.72 20.29
CA ASP A 69 -20.32 -19.81 20.29
C ASP A 69 -20.92 -20.08 18.90
N ALA A 70 -20.11 -20.11 17.83
CA ALA A 70 -20.59 -20.31 16.46
C ALA A 70 -20.88 -21.80 16.16
N ASP A 71 -21.98 -22.06 15.45
CA ASP A 71 -22.38 -23.42 15.05
C ASP A 71 -21.58 -23.87 13.81
N PRO A 72 -20.81 -24.99 13.87
CA PRO A 72 -20.13 -25.57 12.70
C PRO A 72 -21.04 -25.76 11.47
N ALA A 73 -22.34 -26.00 11.69
CA ALA A 73 -23.30 -26.17 10.61
C ALA A 73 -23.43 -24.92 9.72
N GLU A 74 -23.36 -23.72 10.30
CA GLU A 74 -23.42 -22.46 9.55
C GLU A 74 -22.21 -22.30 8.62
N PHE A 75 -21.02 -22.69 9.10
CA PHE A 75 -19.81 -22.68 8.26
C PHE A 75 -19.94 -23.67 7.11
N VAL A 76 -20.43 -24.89 7.35
CA VAL A 76 -20.66 -25.88 6.28
C VAL A 76 -21.64 -25.35 5.23
N ASP A 77 -22.75 -24.72 5.65
CA ASP A 77 -23.73 -24.15 4.73
C ASP A 77 -23.12 -23.02 3.88
N VAL A 78 -22.28 -22.16 4.48
CA VAL A 78 -21.53 -21.12 3.76
C VAL A 78 -20.53 -21.73 2.78
N LEU A 79 -19.80 -22.77 3.17
CA LEU A 79 -18.81 -23.45 2.31
C LEU A 79 -19.47 -24.13 1.11
N VAL A 80 -20.66 -24.72 1.27
CA VAL A 80 -21.46 -25.26 0.16
C VAL A 80 -21.94 -24.14 -0.76
N ALA A 81 -22.46 -23.04 -0.20
CA ALA A 81 -22.93 -21.90 -0.98
C ALA A 81 -21.82 -21.25 -1.82
N HIS A 82 -20.55 -21.41 -1.42
CA HIS A 82 -19.37 -20.92 -2.13
C HIS A 82 -18.63 -22.01 -2.92
N TYR A 83 -19.27 -23.15 -3.22
CA TYR A 83 -18.69 -24.28 -3.95
C TYR A 83 -17.38 -24.84 -3.34
N VAL A 84 -17.06 -24.49 -2.09
CA VAL A 84 -15.88 -25.03 -1.39
C VAL A 84 -16.10 -26.49 -1.03
N LEU A 85 -17.33 -26.81 -0.63
CA LEU A 85 -17.82 -28.17 -0.46
C LEU A 85 -18.86 -28.47 -1.55
N VAL A 86 -18.72 -29.64 -2.18
CA VAL A 86 -19.56 -30.11 -3.29
C VAL A 86 -20.05 -31.52 -3.03
N GLU A 87 -21.09 -31.96 -3.72
CA GLU A 87 -21.57 -33.33 -3.62
C GLU A 87 -20.54 -34.31 -4.25
N PRO A 88 -20.30 -35.50 -3.66
CA PRO A 88 -19.33 -36.46 -4.18
C PRO A 88 -19.59 -36.92 -5.61
N ASP A 89 -20.86 -37.00 -6.01
CA ASP A 89 -21.29 -37.46 -7.33
C ASP A 89 -21.23 -36.35 -8.40
N ASP A 90 -20.88 -35.11 -8.01
CA ASP A 90 -20.60 -34.01 -8.93
C ASP A 90 -19.18 -34.15 -9.49
N ASP A 91 -18.99 -35.10 -10.41
CA ASP A 91 -17.71 -35.37 -11.06
C ASP A 91 -17.30 -34.26 -12.06
N ASP A 92 -18.25 -33.43 -12.50
CA ASP A 92 -18.04 -32.34 -13.45
C ASP A 92 -18.42 -30.98 -12.85
N GLU A 93 -17.62 -30.51 -11.87
CA GLU A 93 -17.75 -29.19 -11.23
C GLU A 93 -17.82 -28.04 -12.26
N LEU A 94 -17.35 -28.24 -13.50
CA LEU A 94 -17.42 -27.24 -14.58
C LEU A 94 -18.85 -27.07 -15.13
N ALA A 95 -19.71 -28.08 -15.04
CA ALA A 95 -21.10 -27.99 -15.46
C ALA A 95 -21.88 -26.95 -14.63
N GLY A 96 -21.50 -26.78 -13.37
CA GLY A 96 -22.07 -25.77 -12.46
C GLY A 96 -21.79 -24.32 -12.87
N LEU A 97 -20.85 -24.07 -13.79
CA LEU A 97 -20.46 -22.71 -14.19
C LEU A 97 -21.40 -22.09 -15.22
N TRP A 98 -22.12 -22.88 -16.02
CA TRP A 98 -22.95 -22.39 -17.13
C TRP A 98 -23.97 -21.31 -16.76
N PRO A 99 -24.64 -21.36 -15.59
CA PRO A 99 -25.57 -20.30 -15.18
C PRO A 99 -24.89 -18.99 -14.81
N LEU A 100 -23.57 -18.97 -14.56
CA LEU A 100 -22.86 -17.79 -14.08
C LEU A 100 -22.54 -16.80 -15.22
N VAL A 101 -22.23 -15.56 -14.86
CA VAL A 101 -21.66 -14.54 -15.74
C VAL A 101 -20.17 -14.41 -15.50
N ALA A 102 -19.39 -14.14 -16.54
CA ALA A 102 -17.96 -13.84 -16.41
C ALA A 102 -17.74 -12.33 -16.30
N ILE A 103 -17.14 -11.91 -15.21
CA ILE A 103 -16.82 -10.52 -14.89
C ILE A 103 -15.30 -10.37 -14.96
N LYS A 104 -14.83 -9.40 -15.77
CA LYS A 104 -13.41 -9.06 -15.82
C LYS A 104 -12.98 -8.49 -14.48
N ALA A 105 -11.99 -9.14 -13.85
CA ALA A 105 -11.41 -8.64 -12.61
C ALA A 105 -10.78 -7.27 -12.84
N ARG A 106 -10.59 -6.51 -11.76
CA ARG A 106 -9.86 -5.24 -11.84
C ARG A 106 -8.37 -5.51 -12.03
N TRP A 107 -7.70 -4.61 -12.75
CA TRP A 107 -6.23 -4.55 -12.86
C TRP A 107 -5.60 -5.56 -13.82
N ASN A 108 -6.29 -5.86 -14.92
CA ASN A 108 -5.76 -6.71 -15.98
C ASN A 108 -4.83 -5.93 -16.92
N ALA A 109 -3.53 -6.16 -16.84
CA ALA A 109 -2.61 -5.64 -17.85
C ALA A 109 -2.67 -6.53 -19.11
N TRP A 110 -3.24 -6.02 -20.20
CA TRP A 110 -3.29 -6.73 -21.47
C TRP A 110 -3.00 -5.82 -22.66
N ARG A 111 -2.55 -6.43 -23.75
CA ARG A 111 -2.30 -5.77 -25.03
C ARG A 111 -3.06 -6.48 -26.13
N ARG A 112 -3.76 -5.70 -26.96
CA ARG A 112 -4.35 -6.16 -28.21
C ARG A 112 -3.34 -6.09 -29.35
N HIS A 113 -3.38 -7.10 -30.21
CA HIS A 113 -2.57 -7.22 -31.40
C HIS A 113 -3.51 -7.36 -32.59
N HIS A 114 -3.50 -6.36 -33.47
CA HIS A 114 -4.30 -6.36 -34.69
C HIS A 114 -3.58 -7.11 -35.81
N GLY A 115 -4.28 -8.04 -36.46
CA GLY A 115 -3.73 -8.86 -37.52
C GLY A 115 -4.75 -9.15 -38.63
N PRO A 116 -4.29 -9.53 -39.84
CA PRO A 116 -5.18 -9.81 -40.97
C PRO A 116 -6.06 -11.05 -40.77
N ALA A 117 -5.67 -11.97 -39.89
CA ALA A 117 -6.45 -13.15 -39.53
C ALA A 117 -7.47 -12.87 -38.41
N GLY A 118 -7.29 -11.79 -37.66
CA GLY A 118 -8.15 -11.37 -36.56
C GLY A 118 -7.33 -10.72 -35.43
N ASP A 119 -8.03 -10.21 -34.43
CA ASP A 119 -7.40 -9.65 -33.23
C ASP A 119 -6.94 -10.76 -32.30
N ARG A 120 -5.76 -10.59 -31.70
CA ARG A 120 -5.26 -11.42 -30.60
C ARG A 120 -5.03 -10.57 -29.36
N LEU A 121 -5.08 -11.18 -28.19
CA LEU A 121 -4.84 -10.49 -26.93
C LEU A 121 -3.83 -11.25 -26.09
N THR A 122 -2.88 -10.53 -25.51
CA THR A 122 -1.95 -11.10 -24.53
C THR A 122 -2.22 -10.44 -23.18
N LEU A 123 -2.34 -11.23 -22.11
CA LEU A 123 -2.40 -10.75 -20.73
C LEU A 123 -1.06 -10.97 -20.03
N TRP A 124 -0.69 -10.04 -19.16
CA TRP A 124 0.44 -10.16 -18.24
C TRP A 124 -0.08 -10.21 -16.81
N THR A 125 0.43 -11.16 -16.01
CA THR A 125 0.06 -11.29 -14.59
C THR A 125 1.31 -11.29 -13.71
N ALA A 126 1.23 -10.62 -12.56
CA ALA A 126 2.36 -10.39 -11.66
C ALA A 126 1.92 -10.32 -10.18
N TRP A 127 1.25 -11.37 -9.72
CA TRP A 127 0.65 -11.45 -8.38
C TRP A 127 1.72 -11.58 -7.27
N GLY A 128 1.76 -10.63 -6.33
CA GLY A 128 2.74 -10.62 -5.24
C GLY A 128 4.17 -10.63 -5.73
N GLU A 129 4.98 -11.54 -5.22
CA GLU A 129 6.37 -11.78 -5.65
C GLU A 129 6.50 -12.83 -6.76
N ARG A 130 5.39 -13.37 -7.28
CA ARG A 130 5.45 -14.37 -8.36
C ARG A 130 6.11 -13.76 -9.61
N PRO A 131 6.83 -14.57 -10.41
CA PRO A 131 7.35 -14.14 -11.70
C PRO A 131 6.22 -13.67 -12.62
N VAL A 132 6.52 -12.70 -13.49
CA VAL A 132 5.57 -12.26 -14.51
C VAL A 132 5.24 -13.43 -15.44
N ARG A 133 3.96 -13.65 -15.71
CA ARG A 133 3.48 -14.66 -16.67
C ARG A 133 2.70 -14.00 -17.80
N ARG A 134 2.73 -14.66 -18.97
CA ARG A 134 1.95 -14.29 -20.16
C ARG A 134 0.84 -15.30 -20.39
N VAL A 135 -0.35 -14.81 -20.73
CA VAL A 135 -1.47 -15.63 -21.20
C VAL A 135 -1.86 -15.13 -22.58
N GLU A 136 -1.62 -15.96 -23.59
CA GLU A 136 -1.98 -15.62 -24.98
C GLU A 136 -3.37 -16.13 -25.31
N LEU A 137 -4.18 -15.23 -25.87
CA LEU A 137 -5.49 -15.51 -26.45
C LEU A 137 -5.35 -15.50 -27.97
N ASP A 138 -5.82 -16.57 -28.61
CA ASP A 138 -6.01 -16.57 -30.07
C ASP A 138 -7.24 -15.72 -30.44
N GLU A 139 -7.62 -15.73 -31.72
CA GLU A 139 -8.71 -14.91 -32.24
C GLU A 139 -10.07 -15.26 -31.61
N VAL A 140 -10.33 -16.55 -31.39
CA VAL A 140 -11.57 -17.04 -30.79
C VAL A 140 -11.62 -16.69 -29.31
N ASP A 141 -10.52 -16.90 -28.60
CA ASP A 141 -10.42 -16.56 -27.17
C ASP A 141 -10.48 -15.03 -26.94
N THR A 142 -9.96 -14.24 -27.89
CA THR A 142 -10.05 -12.77 -27.86
C THR A 142 -11.49 -12.31 -28.08
N ALA A 143 -12.21 -12.90 -29.04
CA ALA A 143 -13.63 -12.64 -29.23
C ALA A 143 -14.48 -13.06 -28.02
N LEU A 144 -14.11 -14.16 -27.35
CA LEU A 144 -14.72 -14.57 -26.08
C LEU A 144 -14.43 -13.57 -24.96
N TRP A 145 -13.19 -13.12 -24.82
CA TRP A 145 -12.82 -12.08 -23.88
C TRP A 145 -13.67 -10.82 -24.07
N ASP A 146 -13.88 -10.40 -25.32
CA ASP A 146 -14.72 -9.25 -25.65
C ASP A 146 -16.20 -9.50 -25.29
N ALA A 147 -16.67 -10.75 -25.40
CA ALA A 147 -18.02 -11.14 -25.01
C ALA A 147 -18.22 -11.29 -23.49
N PHE A 148 -17.16 -11.34 -22.68
CA PHE A 148 -17.25 -11.28 -21.22
C PHE A 148 -17.51 -9.84 -20.76
N ASP A 149 -18.77 -9.41 -20.88
CA ASP A 149 -19.26 -8.07 -20.55
C ASP A 149 -19.72 -7.94 -19.09
N GLY A 150 -19.75 -9.05 -18.33
CA GLY A 150 -20.25 -9.09 -16.96
C GLY A 150 -21.76 -9.25 -16.85
N ASP A 151 -22.49 -9.36 -17.95
CA ASP A 151 -23.95 -9.46 -18.00
C ASP A 151 -24.44 -10.73 -18.71
N THR A 152 -23.73 -11.16 -19.76
CA THR A 152 -24.06 -12.34 -20.54
C THR A 152 -23.69 -13.62 -19.79
N ARG A 153 -24.65 -14.55 -19.65
CA ARG A 153 -24.40 -15.85 -19.01
C ARG A 153 -23.55 -16.74 -19.90
N LEU A 154 -22.73 -17.59 -19.28
CA LEU A 154 -21.90 -18.55 -20.02
C LEU A 154 -22.76 -19.50 -20.87
N SER A 155 -23.96 -19.86 -20.42
CA SER A 155 -24.94 -20.65 -21.18
C SER A 155 -25.28 -20.05 -22.54
N ASP A 156 -25.36 -18.72 -22.61
CA ASP A 156 -25.79 -18.00 -23.80
C ASP A 156 -24.62 -17.82 -24.78
N LEU A 157 -23.40 -17.71 -24.24
CA LEU A 157 -22.17 -17.67 -25.06
C LEU A 157 -21.95 -18.98 -25.84
N ARG A 158 -22.46 -20.12 -25.34
CA ARG A 158 -22.40 -21.40 -26.03
C ARG A 158 -23.13 -21.41 -27.38
N ALA A 159 -24.07 -20.48 -27.61
CA ALA A 159 -24.72 -20.34 -28.91
C ALA A 159 -23.79 -19.72 -29.98
N ARG A 160 -22.73 -19.04 -29.55
CA ARG A 160 -21.81 -18.27 -30.41
C ARG A 160 -20.39 -18.86 -30.45
N PHE A 161 -20.03 -19.62 -29.42
CA PHE A 161 -18.69 -20.18 -29.25
C PHE A 161 -18.76 -21.65 -28.83
N PRO A 162 -17.77 -22.49 -29.22
CA PRO A 162 -17.74 -23.88 -28.79
C PRO A 162 -17.67 -24.01 -27.27
N ALA A 163 -18.44 -24.95 -26.70
CA ALA A 163 -18.62 -25.08 -25.26
C ALA A 163 -17.29 -25.34 -24.53
N GLU A 164 -16.44 -26.18 -25.10
CA GLU A 164 -15.12 -26.52 -24.61
C GLU A 164 -14.17 -25.31 -24.62
N ARG A 165 -14.33 -24.40 -25.58
CA ARG A 165 -13.55 -23.15 -25.64
C ARG A 165 -13.98 -22.18 -24.55
N VAL A 166 -15.29 -22.02 -24.33
CA VAL A 166 -15.83 -21.16 -23.25
C VAL A 166 -15.31 -21.64 -21.89
N LEU A 167 -15.54 -22.91 -21.53
CA LEU A 167 -15.13 -23.45 -20.23
C LEU A 167 -13.61 -23.51 -20.08
N GLY A 168 -12.89 -23.88 -21.13
CA GLY A 168 -11.43 -23.92 -21.14
C GLY A 168 -10.82 -22.54 -20.87
N LEU A 169 -11.34 -21.50 -21.51
CA LEU A 169 -10.88 -20.14 -21.30
C LEU A 169 -11.25 -19.61 -19.91
N VAL A 170 -12.50 -19.81 -19.47
CA VAL A 170 -12.95 -19.40 -18.13
C VAL A 170 -12.10 -20.04 -17.04
N ARG A 171 -11.91 -21.37 -17.09
CA ARG A 171 -11.05 -22.09 -16.13
C ARG A 171 -9.64 -21.53 -16.09
N ARG A 172 -9.07 -21.19 -17.25
CA ARG A 172 -7.71 -20.62 -17.33
C ARG A 172 -7.64 -19.21 -16.74
N LEU A 173 -8.62 -18.36 -17.04
CA LEU A 173 -8.59 -16.94 -16.65
C LEU A 173 -9.07 -16.69 -15.21
N VAL A 174 -9.89 -17.57 -14.62
CA VAL A 174 -10.33 -17.46 -13.22
C VAL A 174 -9.28 -17.96 -12.23
N HIS A 175 -8.46 -18.94 -12.62
CA HIS A 175 -7.45 -19.58 -11.76
C HIS A 175 -6.60 -18.55 -10.99
N SER A 176 -6.24 -18.84 -9.74
CA SER A 176 -5.44 -17.99 -8.83
C SER A 176 -4.06 -17.55 -9.37
N ASP A 177 -3.57 -18.22 -10.42
CA ASP A 177 -2.35 -17.83 -11.14
C ASP A 177 -2.57 -16.70 -12.16
N VAL A 178 -3.81 -16.54 -12.64
CA VAL A 178 -4.18 -15.56 -13.66
C VAL A 178 -5.11 -14.50 -13.09
N GLN A 179 -6.20 -14.90 -12.43
CA GLN A 179 -7.17 -14.04 -11.76
C GLN A 179 -7.78 -12.94 -12.65
N ALA A 180 -7.79 -13.11 -13.97
CA ALA A 180 -8.28 -12.12 -14.91
C ALA A 180 -9.82 -12.06 -14.98
N LEU A 181 -10.49 -13.15 -14.60
CA LEU A 181 -11.95 -13.24 -14.49
C LEU A 181 -12.40 -13.62 -13.07
N ARG A 182 -13.64 -13.28 -12.76
CA ARG A 182 -14.45 -13.75 -11.64
C ARG A 182 -15.81 -14.15 -12.16
N LEU A 183 -16.43 -15.17 -11.57
CA LEU A 183 -17.78 -15.58 -11.92
C LEU A 183 -18.77 -15.12 -10.86
N SER A 184 -19.96 -14.75 -11.31
CA SER A 184 -21.06 -14.33 -10.43
C SER A 184 -22.37 -14.94 -10.88
N ALA A 185 -23.25 -15.26 -9.93
CA ALA A 185 -24.62 -15.67 -10.25
C ALA A 185 -25.47 -14.50 -10.79
N MET A 186 -25.13 -13.28 -10.35
CA MET A 186 -25.81 -12.05 -10.72
C MET A 186 -24.98 -11.23 -11.72
N PRO A 187 -25.61 -10.64 -12.75
CA PRO A 187 -24.94 -9.77 -13.70
C PRO A 187 -24.40 -8.50 -13.01
N TRP A 188 -23.29 -7.94 -13.50
CA TRP A 188 -22.66 -6.76 -12.93
C TRP A 188 -23.60 -5.54 -12.95
N SER A 189 -24.41 -5.42 -14.02
CA SER A 189 -25.44 -4.37 -14.12
C SER A 189 -26.46 -4.38 -12.98
N ALA A 190 -26.68 -5.53 -12.30
CA ALA A 190 -27.56 -5.60 -11.14
C ALA A 190 -27.07 -4.74 -9.96
N TYR A 191 -25.76 -4.49 -9.88
CA TYR A 191 -25.14 -3.68 -8.83
C TYR A 191 -24.96 -2.20 -9.22
N ALA A 192 -25.22 -1.81 -10.47
CA ALA A 192 -24.91 -0.45 -10.96
C ALA A 192 -25.55 0.68 -10.13
N LYS A 193 -26.77 0.47 -9.61
CA LYS A 193 -27.48 1.46 -8.76
C LYS A 193 -27.11 1.35 -7.27
N ARG A 194 -26.52 0.23 -6.85
CA ARG A 194 -26.13 -0.03 -5.46
C ARG A 194 -24.78 -0.76 -5.44
N PRO A 195 -23.67 -0.10 -5.84
CA PRO A 195 -22.37 -0.75 -5.95
C PRO A 195 -21.87 -1.38 -4.65
N GLN A 196 -22.30 -0.83 -3.50
CA GLN A 196 -22.00 -1.36 -2.16
C GLN A 196 -22.59 -2.74 -1.87
N LEU A 197 -23.56 -3.20 -2.68
CA LEU A 197 -24.11 -4.56 -2.57
C LEU A 197 -23.36 -5.57 -3.45
N ALA A 198 -22.41 -5.13 -4.28
CA ALA A 198 -21.58 -6.03 -5.05
C ALA A 198 -20.69 -6.82 -4.08
N PRO A 199 -20.61 -8.17 -4.21
CA PRO A 199 -19.70 -8.97 -3.41
C PRO A 199 -18.25 -8.48 -3.55
N SER A 200 -17.54 -8.34 -2.43
CA SER A 200 -16.18 -7.77 -2.39
C SER A 200 -15.20 -8.54 -3.27
N TYR A 201 -15.31 -9.88 -3.30
CA TYR A 201 -14.42 -10.77 -4.08
C TYR A 201 -14.37 -10.43 -5.58
N LEU A 202 -15.43 -9.81 -6.14
CA LEU A 202 -15.46 -9.39 -7.55
C LEU A 202 -14.45 -8.29 -7.87
N THR A 203 -14.04 -7.54 -6.85
CA THR A 203 -13.10 -6.42 -6.98
C THR A 203 -11.78 -6.65 -6.27
N SER A 204 -11.70 -7.67 -5.41
CA SER A 204 -10.51 -8.03 -4.66
C SER A 204 -9.44 -8.67 -5.54
N THR A 205 -8.20 -8.25 -5.31
CA THR A 205 -6.99 -8.92 -5.82
C THR A 205 -6.35 -9.73 -4.70
N MET A 206 -5.78 -10.88 -5.04
CA MET A 206 -5.09 -11.73 -4.07
C MET A 206 -3.62 -11.91 -4.49
N PRO A 207 -2.74 -10.97 -4.09
CA PRO A 207 -1.30 -11.05 -4.39
C PRO A 207 -0.53 -11.93 -3.40
N TYR A 208 -1.20 -12.65 -2.52
CA TYR A 208 -0.56 -13.28 -1.37
C TYR A 208 0.29 -14.51 -1.75
N PRO A 209 1.33 -14.84 -0.95
CA PRO A 209 2.10 -16.07 -1.08
C PRO A 209 1.22 -17.30 -0.90
N SER A 210 1.49 -18.35 -1.69
CA SER A 210 0.86 -19.65 -1.50
C SER A 210 1.17 -20.21 -0.12
N TRP A 211 0.19 -20.84 0.49
CA TRP A 211 0.30 -21.49 1.79
C TRP A 211 -0.33 -22.88 1.72
N VAL A 212 0.18 -23.81 2.52
CA VAL A 212 -0.32 -25.19 2.55
C VAL A 212 -0.98 -25.46 3.90
N PRO A 213 -2.22 -26.00 3.93
CA PRO A 213 -2.86 -26.44 5.16
C PRO A 213 -1.95 -27.24 6.08
N GLY A 214 -1.95 -26.89 7.37
CA GLY A 214 -1.10 -27.49 8.39
C GLY A 214 0.27 -26.83 8.58
N GLN A 215 0.68 -25.89 7.72
CA GLN A 215 1.85 -25.06 7.98
C GLN A 215 1.54 -23.94 8.97
N PRO A 216 2.50 -23.43 9.75
CA PRO A 216 2.31 -22.23 10.54
C PRO A 216 1.85 -21.06 9.65
N VAL A 217 0.86 -20.31 10.10
CA VAL A 217 0.46 -19.06 9.44
C VAL A 217 1.54 -18.02 9.72
N PRO A 218 2.04 -17.29 8.70
CA PRO A 218 2.99 -16.22 8.91
C PRO A 218 2.43 -15.21 9.93
N ALA A 219 3.18 -14.97 11.00
CA ALA A 219 2.84 -13.91 11.95
C ALA A 219 2.84 -12.56 11.22
N VAL A 220 2.12 -11.58 11.76
CA VAL A 220 2.32 -10.18 11.36
C VAL A 220 3.80 -9.85 11.58
N ALA A 221 4.53 -9.54 10.51
CA ALA A 221 5.93 -9.15 10.61
C ALA A 221 6.03 -7.91 11.52
N GLY A 222 6.87 -7.96 12.55
CA GLY A 222 6.90 -6.96 13.62
C GLY A 222 5.85 -7.20 14.70
N GLY A 223 5.86 -8.39 15.31
CA GLY A 223 4.97 -8.76 16.42
C GLY A 223 4.81 -7.66 17.48
N PRO A 224 3.81 -7.76 18.37
CA PRO A 224 3.27 -6.65 19.17
C PRO A 224 4.28 -5.83 19.98
N ALA A 225 5.53 -6.28 20.16
CA ALA A 225 6.50 -5.62 20.99
C ALA A 225 7.27 -4.44 20.34
N THR A 226 7.43 -4.34 19.00
CA THR A 226 8.15 -3.20 18.35
C THR A 226 8.25 -3.40 16.82
N PRO A 227 7.44 -2.71 15.99
CA PRO A 227 7.74 -2.52 14.59
C PRO A 227 8.80 -1.42 14.51
N SER A 228 10.03 -1.80 14.18
CA SER A 228 11.08 -0.83 13.83
C SER A 228 11.75 -1.33 12.56
N PRO A 229 11.52 -0.67 11.41
CA PRO A 229 12.23 -0.93 10.17
C PRO A 229 13.73 -0.60 10.24
N THR A 230 14.23 -0.02 11.34
CA THR A 230 15.63 0.42 11.44
C THR A 230 16.64 -0.72 11.18
N GLY A 231 16.29 -1.97 11.48
CA GLY A 231 17.11 -3.15 11.14
C GLY A 231 17.14 -3.48 9.63
N TYR A 232 16.08 -3.16 8.89
CA TYR A 232 15.95 -3.41 7.44
C TYR A 232 16.99 -2.60 6.63
N TYR A 233 17.15 -1.32 6.95
CA TYR A 233 18.08 -0.42 6.24
C TYR A 233 19.56 -0.64 6.56
N GLN A 234 19.89 -1.34 7.64
CA GLN A 234 21.28 -1.63 8.03
C GLN A 234 21.89 -2.81 7.26
N GLY A 235 21.08 -3.68 6.62
CA GLY A 235 21.57 -4.92 6.02
C GLY A 235 20.90 -5.42 4.74
N GLU A 236 19.72 -4.91 4.35
CA GLU A 236 18.91 -5.53 3.28
C GLU A 236 18.71 -4.69 2.00
N VAL A 237 19.05 -3.39 2.01
CA VAL A 237 19.02 -2.57 0.78
C VAL A 237 20.24 -2.88 -0.09
N ALA A 238 20.12 -3.90 -0.93
CA ALA A 238 21.18 -4.30 -1.87
C ALA A 238 21.19 -3.43 -3.15
N ASP A 239 20.01 -3.02 -3.63
CA ASP A 239 19.81 -2.19 -4.82
C ASP A 239 18.84 -1.04 -4.50
N ALA A 240 19.39 0.18 -4.50
CA ALA A 240 18.67 1.39 -4.13
C ALA A 240 17.55 1.73 -5.14
N ASP A 241 17.77 1.58 -6.44
CA ASP A 241 16.76 1.94 -7.44
C ASP A 241 15.62 0.91 -7.42
N ALA A 242 15.93 -0.38 -7.26
CA ALA A 242 14.91 -1.42 -7.10
C ALA A 242 14.03 -1.20 -5.86
N GLN A 243 14.59 -0.65 -4.78
CA GLN A 243 13.85 -0.34 -3.55
C GLN A 243 12.69 0.63 -3.83
N PHE A 244 12.95 1.78 -4.45
CA PHE A 244 11.91 2.80 -4.69
C PHE A 244 11.00 2.47 -5.88
N GLU A 245 11.52 1.77 -6.91
CA GLU A 245 10.72 1.35 -8.07
C GLU A 245 9.78 0.18 -7.74
N HIS A 246 10.11 -0.67 -6.76
CA HIS A 246 9.36 -1.90 -6.49
C HIS A 246 8.83 -2.06 -5.07
N GLN A 247 9.39 -1.42 -4.04
CA GLN A 247 9.08 -1.68 -2.62
C GLN A 247 8.55 -0.44 -1.88
N GLU A 248 9.22 0.71 -1.99
CA GLU A 248 8.96 1.96 -1.23
C GLU A 248 8.71 3.15 -2.16
N THR A 249 7.60 3.15 -2.90
CA THR A 249 7.32 4.30 -3.76
C THR A 249 6.79 5.48 -2.95
N THR A 250 7.60 6.52 -2.85
CA THR A 250 7.27 7.76 -2.16
C THR A 250 6.55 8.75 -3.09
N LEU A 251 5.79 9.69 -2.51
CA LEU A 251 5.13 10.77 -3.24
C LEU A 251 6.16 11.64 -3.96
N SER A 252 7.26 11.96 -3.28
CA SER A 252 8.40 12.68 -3.85
C SER A 252 9.02 11.95 -5.05
N HIS A 253 9.11 10.61 -5.02
CA HIS A 253 9.62 9.82 -6.15
C HIS A 253 8.70 9.90 -7.36
N LEU A 254 7.38 9.86 -7.17
CA LEU A 254 6.42 9.98 -8.28
C LEU A 254 6.54 11.33 -9.02
N PHE A 255 6.94 12.38 -8.31
CA PHE A 255 7.07 13.75 -8.83
C PHE A 255 8.52 14.22 -8.99
N ARG A 256 9.49 13.29 -9.11
CA ARG A 256 10.92 13.60 -9.25
C ARG A 256 11.34 14.23 -10.60
N ILE A 257 10.42 14.24 -11.55
CA ILE A 257 10.56 14.87 -12.86
C ILE A 257 9.57 16.03 -12.98
N ALA A 258 9.81 16.93 -13.94
CA ALA A 258 8.87 18.00 -14.28
C ALA A 258 7.49 17.41 -14.57
N HIS A 259 6.47 17.84 -13.82
CA HIS A 259 5.16 17.20 -13.84
C HIS A 259 4.03 18.20 -14.12
N PRO A 260 3.04 17.88 -14.98
CA PRO A 260 1.91 18.77 -15.27
C PRO A 260 1.13 19.19 -14.02
N ALA A 261 0.88 18.27 -13.09
CA ALA A 261 0.21 18.56 -11.82
C ALA A 261 0.99 19.48 -10.87
N LEU A 262 2.26 19.78 -11.18
CA LEU A 262 3.09 20.74 -10.45
C LEU A 262 3.46 21.93 -11.35
N ALA A 263 2.67 22.21 -12.39
CA ALA A 263 2.92 23.28 -13.35
C ALA A 263 4.33 23.19 -14.01
N GLY A 264 4.80 21.96 -14.28
CA GLY A 264 6.11 21.71 -14.89
C GLY A 264 7.29 21.71 -13.91
N ARG A 265 7.04 21.90 -12.61
CA ARG A 265 8.04 21.77 -11.55
C ARG A 265 8.24 20.30 -11.16
N THR A 266 9.37 20.00 -10.52
CA THR A 266 9.55 18.77 -9.74
C THR A 266 9.02 18.94 -8.31
N TYR A 267 8.90 17.85 -7.56
CA TYR A 267 8.54 17.87 -6.14
C TYR A 267 9.43 18.81 -5.31
N GLY A 268 10.76 18.70 -5.45
CA GLY A 268 11.69 19.53 -4.66
C GLY A 268 11.60 21.02 -5.00
N GLN A 269 11.36 21.36 -6.27
CA GLN A 269 11.10 22.74 -6.67
C GLN A 269 9.78 23.27 -6.08
N ALA A 270 8.70 22.48 -6.19
CA ALA A 270 7.39 22.83 -5.65
C ALA A 270 7.41 22.95 -4.12
N LEU A 271 8.20 22.13 -3.43
CA LEU A 271 8.43 22.22 -1.98
C LEU A 271 9.07 23.56 -1.61
N VAL A 272 10.14 23.98 -2.30
CA VAL A 272 10.79 25.28 -2.03
C VAL A 272 9.83 26.44 -2.28
N ASP A 273 9.09 26.41 -3.40
CA ASP A 273 8.07 27.42 -3.72
C ASP A 273 7.00 27.49 -2.61
N GLY A 274 6.51 26.33 -2.17
CA GLY A 274 5.49 26.20 -1.14
C GLY A 274 5.90 26.73 0.22
N LEU A 275 7.16 26.49 0.61
CA LEU A 275 7.77 27.04 1.82
C LEU A 275 7.90 28.57 1.73
N ASP A 276 8.31 29.08 0.58
CA ASP A 276 8.46 30.53 0.34
C ASP A 276 7.10 31.25 0.43
N GLN A 277 6.06 30.70 -0.22
CA GLN A 277 4.70 31.24 -0.18
C GLN A 277 4.10 31.29 1.24
N ARG A 278 4.50 30.36 2.11
CA ARG A 278 4.10 30.32 3.52
C ARG A 278 4.98 31.19 4.43
N GLY A 279 5.95 31.91 3.85
CA GLY A 279 6.96 32.66 4.59
C GLY A 279 7.81 31.78 5.50
N ALA A 280 7.89 30.48 5.20
CA ALA A 280 8.62 29.46 5.95
C ALA A 280 10.02 29.21 5.39
N LEU A 281 10.34 29.73 4.20
CA LEU A 281 11.70 29.71 3.67
C LEU A 281 12.59 30.74 4.41
N PRO A 282 13.75 30.36 4.96
CA PRO A 282 14.64 31.30 5.65
C PRO A 282 15.19 32.39 4.70
N SER A 283 15.40 33.61 5.22
CA SER A 283 15.70 34.81 4.41
C SER A 283 17.19 35.06 4.13
N GLY A 284 18.11 34.27 4.69
CA GLY A 284 19.56 34.46 4.61
C GLY A 284 20.16 34.25 3.21
N ALA A 285 21.22 34.99 2.86
CA ALA A 285 21.91 34.86 1.57
C ALA A 285 22.59 33.49 1.40
N THR A 286 23.17 32.98 2.48
CA THR A 286 23.71 31.63 2.60
C THR A 286 22.76 30.81 3.47
N LEU A 287 22.42 29.59 3.03
CA LEU A 287 21.53 28.67 3.74
C LEU A 287 22.27 27.37 4.06
N ARG A 288 22.25 26.99 5.34
CA ARG A 288 22.72 25.69 5.81
C ARG A 288 21.54 24.74 5.83
N VAL A 289 21.52 23.79 4.91
CA VAL A 289 20.42 22.84 4.74
C VAL A 289 20.84 21.48 5.29
N LEU A 290 19.99 20.88 6.11
CA LEU A 290 20.10 19.49 6.53
C LEU A 290 18.97 18.69 5.87
N GLU A 291 19.29 17.58 5.21
CA GLU A 291 18.31 16.58 4.81
C GLU A 291 18.55 15.27 5.55
N ILE A 292 17.49 14.68 6.09
CA ILE A 292 17.55 13.45 6.87
C ILE A 292 16.88 12.34 6.05
N GLY A 293 17.67 11.33 5.66
CA GLY A 293 17.22 10.23 4.80
C GLY A 293 16.82 10.72 3.41
N ALA A 294 17.81 11.08 2.58
CA ALA A 294 17.54 11.69 1.27
C ALA A 294 17.06 10.69 0.20
N GLY A 295 16.82 9.43 0.55
CA GLY A 295 16.45 8.36 -0.39
C GLY A 295 17.46 8.26 -1.54
N LEU A 296 16.99 8.37 -2.78
CA LEU A 296 17.86 8.42 -3.96
C LEU A 296 18.54 9.79 -4.18
N GLY A 297 18.20 10.84 -3.44
CA GLY A 297 18.79 12.18 -3.57
C GLY A 297 18.11 13.09 -4.62
N TYR A 298 16.92 12.74 -5.10
CA TYR A 298 16.15 13.59 -6.02
C TYR A 298 15.67 14.89 -5.35
N VAL A 299 15.15 14.79 -4.12
CA VAL A 299 14.72 15.96 -3.35
C VAL A 299 15.91 16.87 -3.08
N ALA A 300 17.03 16.32 -2.58
CA ALA A 300 18.29 17.03 -2.42
C ALA A 300 18.71 17.84 -3.66
N ARG A 301 18.76 17.19 -4.83
CA ARG A 301 19.15 17.80 -6.09
C ARG A 301 18.26 18.99 -6.43
N ASP A 302 16.95 18.79 -6.31
CA ASP A 302 15.95 19.77 -6.76
C ASP A 302 15.79 20.94 -5.78
N VAL A 303 15.84 20.68 -4.48
CA VAL A 303 15.86 21.71 -3.44
C VAL A 303 17.12 22.56 -3.56
N LEU A 304 18.30 21.93 -3.67
CA LEU A 304 19.56 22.64 -3.88
C LEU A 304 19.50 23.55 -5.12
N GLY A 305 19.07 23.00 -6.26
CA GLY A 305 18.93 23.75 -7.50
C GLY A 305 17.93 24.90 -7.40
N ALA A 306 16.77 24.67 -6.78
CA ALA A 306 15.72 25.70 -6.62
C ALA A 306 16.14 26.85 -5.70
N LEU A 307 16.97 26.57 -4.68
CA LEU A 307 17.54 27.61 -3.82
C LEU A 307 18.64 28.40 -4.53
N GLN A 308 19.53 27.72 -5.27
CA GLN A 308 20.59 28.38 -6.05
C GLN A 308 20.02 29.26 -7.16
N GLN A 309 18.95 28.83 -7.84
CA GLN A 309 18.24 29.64 -8.84
C GLN A 309 17.63 30.93 -8.25
N ARG A 310 17.36 30.95 -6.95
CA ARG A 310 16.94 32.15 -6.19
C ARG A 310 18.11 33.01 -5.73
N GLY A 311 19.33 32.73 -6.19
CA GLY A 311 20.54 33.46 -5.82
C GLY A 311 21.04 33.17 -4.41
N ARG A 312 20.65 32.04 -3.80
CA ARG A 312 21.15 31.61 -2.49
C ARG A 312 22.45 30.83 -2.65
N GLU A 313 23.40 31.07 -1.77
CA GLU A 313 24.48 30.12 -1.50
C GLU A 313 23.95 29.03 -0.57
N VAL A 314 24.31 27.76 -0.81
CA VAL A 314 23.74 26.63 -0.09
C VAL A 314 24.84 25.68 0.39
N GLU A 315 24.89 25.45 1.69
CA GLU A 315 25.67 24.40 2.32
C GLU A 315 24.74 23.22 2.64
N TYR A 316 24.81 22.15 1.85
CA TYR A 316 23.87 21.04 1.97
C TYR A 316 24.50 19.86 2.72
N THR A 317 23.86 19.38 3.78
CA THR A 317 24.27 18.21 4.55
C THR A 317 23.19 17.13 4.48
N ILE A 318 23.56 15.90 4.09
CA ILE A 318 22.69 14.73 4.11
C ILE A 318 23.11 13.81 5.25
N VAL A 319 22.15 13.40 6.09
CA VAL A 319 22.30 12.29 7.04
C VAL A 319 21.72 11.04 6.42
N GLU A 320 22.55 10.00 6.28
CA GLU A 320 22.16 8.74 5.65
C GLU A 320 22.68 7.54 6.46
N LEU A 321 21.81 6.57 6.74
CA LEU A 321 22.17 5.35 7.45
C LEU A 321 22.63 4.25 6.48
N ALA A 322 22.00 4.16 5.31
CA ALA A 322 22.18 3.07 4.36
C ALA A 322 23.32 3.35 3.35
N PRO A 323 24.40 2.52 3.32
CA PRO A 323 25.50 2.73 2.39
C PRO A 323 25.12 2.65 0.90
N ALA A 324 24.10 1.86 0.55
CA ALA A 324 23.62 1.77 -0.83
C ALA A 324 22.94 3.07 -1.30
N LEU A 325 22.06 3.65 -0.46
CA LEU A 325 21.42 4.93 -0.74
C LEU A 325 22.44 6.05 -0.82
N ARG A 326 23.42 6.07 0.09
CA ARG A 326 24.52 7.03 0.06
C ARG A 326 25.27 7.02 -1.28
N ARG A 327 25.62 5.85 -1.80
CA ARG A 327 26.29 5.74 -3.11
C ARG A 327 25.43 6.33 -4.23
N ALA A 328 24.14 5.99 -4.26
CA ALA A 328 23.21 6.54 -5.25
C ALA A 328 23.07 8.08 -5.14
N GLN A 329 23.08 8.62 -3.93
CA GLN A 329 23.08 10.07 -3.68
C GLN A 329 24.38 10.73 -4.17
N GLU A 330 25.54 10.15 -3.85
CA GLU A 330 26.87 10.65 -4.28
C GLU A 330 26.98 10.68 -5.81
N GLU A 331 26.48 9.65 -6.50
CA GLU A 331 26.42 9.62 -7.97
C GLU A 331 25.47 10.69 -8.54
N ARG A 332 24.26 10.81 -7.97
CA ARG A 332 23.23 11.74 -8.44
C ARG A 332 23.56 13.21 -8.18
N LEU A 333 24.30 13.48 -7.12
CA LEU A 333 24.74 14.81 -6.68
C LEU A 333 26.21 15.06 -7.04
N ALA A 334 26.77 14.29 -7.97
CA ALA A 334 28.15 14.47 -8.40
C ALA A 334 28.39 15.90 -8.90
N GLY A 335 29.35 16.59 -8.29
CA GLY A 335 29.69 17.99 -8.58
C GLY A 335 28.89 19.03 -7.80
N ALA A 336 27.90 18.63 -6.99
CA ALA A 336 27.22 19.51 -6.05
C ALA A 336 28.00 19.64 -4.73
N ALA A 337 27.92 20.80 -4.09
CA ALA A 337 28.52 21.05 -2.78
C ALA A 337 27.66 20.42 -1.66
N VAL A 338 27.73 19.09 -1.53
CA VAL A 338 26.97 18.31 -0.54
C VAL A 338 27.93 17.58 0.38
N ARG A 339 27.60 17.56 1.68
CA ARG A 339 28.30 16.80 2.72
C ARG A 339 27.44 15.63 3.17
N TRP A 340 28.02 14.45 3.29
CA TRP A 340 27.36 13.28 3.87
C TRP A 340 27.82 13.03 5.30
N VAL A 341 26.86 12.71 6.17
CA VAL A 341 27.07 12.24 7.54
C VAL A 341 26.43 10.86 7.64
N ALA A 342 27.25 9.83 7.83
CA ALA A 342 26.76 8.46 7.97
C ALA A 342 26.36 8.19 9.43
N GLY A 343 25.15 7.69 9.67
CA GLY A 343 24.74 7.22 10.99
C GLY A 343 23.24 7.31 11.29
N ASP A 344 22.86 6.76 12.43
CA ASP A 344 21.50 6.86 12.98
C ASP A 344 21.26 8.30 13.46
N VAL A 345 20.30 8.98 12.84
CA VAL A 345 19.95 10.36 13.15
C VAL A 345 19.57 10.59 14.62
N LEU A 346 19.00 9.59 15.29
CA LEU A 346 18.64 9.70 16.71
C LEU A 346 19.88 9.71 17.61
N ALA A 347 20.94 9.00 17.21
CA ALA A 347 22.20 8.88 17.92
C ALA A 347 23.23 9.96 17.55
N LEU A 348 23.05 10.67 16.44
CA LEU A 348 23.98 11.70 15.98
C LEU A 348 23.90 13.00 16.81
N ASP A 349 25.07 13.58 17.06
CA ASP A 349 25.24 14.92 17.62
C ASP A 349 25.59 15.90 16.50
N LEU A 350 24.56 16.47 15.87
CA LEU A 350 24.74 17.54 14.89
C LEU A 350 24.84 18.93 15.57
N PRO A 351 25.43 19.94 14.91
CA PRO A 351 25.64 21.25 15.50
C PRO A 351 24.33 21.91 15.97
N VAL A 352 24.34 22.40 17.22
CA VAL A 352 23.27 23.24 17.77
C VAL A 352 23.18 24.53 16.96
N ALA A 353 21.96 24.94 16.58
CA ALA A 353 21.72 26.09 15.70
C ALA A 353 22.53 26.04 14.38
N GLY A 354 22.83 24.83 13.92
CA GLY A 354 23.66 24.56 12.75
C GLY A 354 22.96 24.77 11.41
N PHE A 355 21.63 24.72 11.37
CA PHE A 355 20.89 24.65 10.11
C PHE A 355 19.75 25.66 10.04
N ASP A 356 19.63 26.30 8.88
CA ASP A 356 18.58 27.27 8.59
C ASP A 356 17.34 26.57 8.05
N LEU A 357 17.52 25.50 7.28
CA LEU A 357 16.45 24.65 6.75
C LEU A 357 16.76 23.18 7.06
N VAL A 358 15.79 22.46 7.62
CA VAL A 358 15.84 21.00 7.73
C VAL A 358 14.72 20.38 6.90
N VAL A 359 15.07 19.43 6.04
CA VAL A 359 14.15 18.64 5.23
C VAL A 359 14.16 17.20 5.73
N CYS A 360 13.00 16.69 6.10
CA CYS A 360 12.81 15.30 6.51
C CYS A 360 11.60 14.76 5.77
N ASN A 361 11.83 14.26 4.55
CA ASN A 361 10.77 13.91 3.63
C ASN A 361 10.55 12.40 3.60
N GLU A 362 9.37 11.92 4.03
CA GLU A 362 8.94 10.52 3.95
C GLU A 362 10.01 9.58 4.53
N MET A 363 10.36 9.84 5.80
CA MET A 363 11.44 9.15 6.54
C MET A 363 11.05 8.90 8.00
N VAL A 364 10.25 9.77 8.60
CA VAL A 364 9.89 9.61 10.03
C VAL A 364 9.03 8.39 10.30
N GLY A 365 8.35 7.84 9.28
CA GLY A 365 7.65 6.56 9.36
C GLY A 365 8.56 5.37 9.68
N ASP A 366 9.84 5.45 9.30
CA ASP A 366 10.85 4.39 9.49
C ASP A 366 11.54 4.42 10.86
N LEU A 367 11.28 5.46 11.65
CA LEU A 367 11.85 5.59 12.99
C LEU A 367 11.16 4.68 14.00
N PRO A 368 11.83 4.29 15.10
CA PRO A 368 11.27 3.39 16.10
C PRO A 368 9.88 3.81 16.61
N ALA A 369 8.99 2.84 16.73
CA ALA A 369 7.68 2.98 17.39
C ALA A 369 7.46 1.86 18.41
N ARG A 370 6.71 2.16 19.47
CA ARG A 370 6.37 1.19 20.52
C ARG A 370 4.85 1.02 20.58
N LEU A 371 4.38 -0.23 20.58
CA LEU A 371 2.99 -0.52 20.94
C LEU A 371 2.81 -0.29 22.43
N VAL A 372 1.82 0.51 22.80
CA VAL A 372 1.46 0.83 24.18
C VAL A 372 -0.02 0.51 24.37
N THR A 373 -0.35 -0.08 25.51
CA THR A 373 -1.72 -0.37 25.90
C THR A 373 -2.25 0.69 26.87
N ARG A 374 -3.59 0.83 26.93
CA ARG A 374 -4.23 1.71 27.92
C ARG A 374 -3.88 1.33 29.36
N ALA A 375 -3.78 0.02 29.64
CA ALA A 375 -3.43 -0.49 30.95
C ALA A 375 -2.01 -0.09 31.37
N GLU A 376 -1.05 -0.11 30.45
CA GLU A 376 0.32 0.37 30.70
C GLU A 376 0.40 1.86 31.00
N LEU A 377 -0.57 2.66 30.54
CA LEU A 377 -0.68 4.09 30.84
C LEU A 377 -1.53 4.39 32.08
N GLY A 378 -2.09 3.38 32.74
CA GLY A 378 -3.04 3.56 33.83
C GLY A 378 -4.38 4.18 33.39
N LEU A 379 -4.71 4.10 32.10
CA LEU A 379 -5.96 4.63 31.55
C LEU A 379 -7.13 3.65 31.78
N PRO A 380 -8.38 4.14 31.90
CA PRO A 380 -9.56 3.27 31.97
C PRO A 380 -9.70 2.42 30.71
N ALA A 381 -10.37 1.26 30.77
CA ALA A 381 -10.49 0.35 29.63
C ALA A 381 -11.13 0.99 28.38
N ASP A 382 -12.01 1.97 28.58
CA ASP A 382 -12.70 2.73 27.55
C ASP A 382 -12.71 4.25 27.86
N GLY A 383 -13.03 5.06 26.85
CA GLY A 383 -13.18 6.52 26.99
C GLY A 383 -11.87 7.32 27.07
N ILE A 384 -11.97 8.56 27.56
CA ILE A 384 -10.83 9.47 27.75
C ILE A 384 -10.41 9.42 29.23
N GLY A 385 -9.11 9.34 29.49
CA GLY A 385 -8.56 9.35 30.85
C GLY A 385 -7.32 10.20 31.00
N GLU A 386 -6.90 10.38 32.26
CA GLU A 386 -5.60 10.95 32.60
C GLU A 386 -4.61 9.83 32.86
N VAL A 387 -3.36 10.04 32.42
CA VAL A 387 -2.29 9.07 32.59
C VAL A 387 -1.84 9.04 34.04
N ASP A 388 -1.61 7.84 34.59
CA ASP A 388 -1.05 7.67 35.94
C ASP A 388 0.47 7.98 35.94
N PRO A 389 0.96 8.94 36.74
CA PRO A 389 2.39 9.22 36.86
C PRO A 389 3.24 8.01 37.28
N ALA A 390 2.69 7.10 38.09
CA ALA A 390 3.39 5.87 38.47
C ALA A 390 3.51 4.91 37.26
N ALA A 391 2.49 4.86 36.41
CA ALA A 391 2.50 4.07 35.18
C ALA A 391 3.51 4.62 34.16
N LEU A 392 3.63 5.95 34.01
CA LEU A 392 4.70 6.56 33.21
C LEU A 392 6.09 6.17 33.70
N THR A 393 6.30 6.15 35.01
CA THR A 393 7.59 5.73 35.57
C THR A 393 7.90 4.28 35.22
N ALA A 394 6.90 3.39 35.30
CA ALA A 394 7.05 1.98 34.94
C ALA A 394 7.33 1.74 33.44
N LEU A 395 6.86 2.65 32.57
CA LEU A 395 7.09 2.60 31.12
C LEU A 395 8.52 2.99 30.70
N GLY A 396 9.36 3.45 31.62
CA GLY A 396 10.77 3.75 31.37
C GLY A 396 10.96 4.90 30.37
N PRO A 397 11.85 4.78 29.37
CA PRO A 397 12.11 5.86 28.40
C PRO A 397 10.87 6.35 27.66
N THR A 398 9.93 5.45 27.36
CA THR A 398 8.66 5.81 26.71
C THR A 398 7.81 6.69 27.62
N GLY A 399 7.72 6.36 28.90
CA GLY A 399 6.95 7.15 29.85
C GLY A 399 7.62 8.48 30.19
N ALA A 400 8.96 8.53 30.23
CA ALA A 400 9.72 9.77 30.32
C ALA A 400 9.39 10.70 29.14
N LEU A 401 9.41 10.18 27.90
CA LEU A 401 9.07 10.95 26.71
C LEU A 401 7.64 11.50 26.76
N ILE A 402 6.65 10.70 27.18
CA ILE A 402 5.26 11.14 27.33
C ILE A 402 5.16 12.25 28.39
N GLY A 403 5.83 12.08 29.53
CA GLY A 403 5.79 13.03 30.65
C GLY A 403 6.50 14.35 30.33
N GLU A 404 7.70 14.30 29.76
CA GLU A 404 8.50 15.48 29.40
C GLU A 404 7.80 16.36 28.36
N LEU A 405 7.16 15.73 27.38
CA LEU A 405 6.43 16.42 26.33
C LEU A 405 4.97 16.71 26.70
N ALA A 406 4.49 16.24 27.85
CA ALA A 406 3.08 16.29 28.26
C ALA A 406 2.10 15.79 27.17
N LEU A 407 2.44 14.68 26.50
CA LEU A 407 1.70 14.21 25.32
C LEU A 407 0.23 13.90 25.66
N PRO A 408 -0.74 14.36 24.83
CA PRO A 408 -2.15 14.10 25.03
C PRO A 408 -2.51 12.68 24.56
N VAL A 409 -2.22 11.68 25.38
CA VAL A 409 -2.45 10.25 25.07
C VAL A 409 -3.73 9.67 25.70
N GLY A 410 -4.55 10.52 26.33
CA GLY A 410 -5.72 10.08 27.12
C GLY A 410 -6.82 9.38 26.30
N ASP A 411 -6.86 9.63 25.00
CA ASP A 411 -7.81 9.03 24.05
C ASP A 411 -7.22 7.84 23.26
N MET A 412 -6.07 7.30 23.70
CA MET A 412 -5.41 6.17 23.03
C MET A 412 -6.37 4.98 22.88
N PRO A 413 -6.43 4.29 21.73
CA PRO A 413 -7.15 3.02 21.60
C PRO A 413 -6.64 1.97 22.59
N ALA A 414 -7.35 0.84 22.73
CA ALA A 414 -6.96 -0.23 23.66
C ALA A 414 -5.47 -0.60 23.55
N GLU A 415 -4.98 -0.66 22.32
CA GLU A 415 -3.56 -0.74 21.96
C GLU A 415 -3.28 0.27 20.84
N GLY A 416 -2.19 1.04 20.95
CA GLY A 416 -1.81 2.04 19.95
C GLY A 416 -0.30 2.18 19.85
N TYR A 417 0.21 2.45 18.64
CA TYR A 417 1.63 2.69 18.44
C TYR A 417 1.98 4.15 18.77
N LEU A 418 2.98 4.33 19.63
CA LEU A 418 3.62 5.61 19.89
C LEU A 418 4.94 5.69 19.10
N GLN A 419 5.05 6.64 18.19
CA GLN A 419 6.22 6.84 17.33
C GLN A 419 7.36 7.53 18.09
N THR A 420 7.97 6.81 19.03
CA THR A 420 9.00 7.33 19.95
C THR A 420 10.17 7.97 19.20
N GLY A 421 10.63 7.36 18.11
CA GLY A 421 11.73 7.89 17.31
C GLY A 421 11.38 9.20 16.61
N ALA A 422 10.20 9.32 16.01
CA ALA A 422 9.75 10.56 15.37
C ALA A 422 9.58 11.70 16.40
N LEU A 423 9.03 11.40 17.57
CA LEU A 423 8.89 12.35 18.68
C LEU A 423 10.26 12.82 19.21
N THR A 424 11.20 11.89 19.41
CA THR A 424 12.57 12.23 19.80
C THR A 424 13.27 13.08 18.74
N LEU A 425 13.10 12.75 17.46
CA LEU A 425 13.69 13.53 16.36
C LEU A 425 13.21 14.98 16.39
N VAL A 426 11.91 15.23 16.59
CA VAL A 426 11.36 16.59 16.69
C VAL A 426 12.07 17.43 17.77
N GLY A 427 12.42 16.82 18.91
CA GLY A 427 13.23 17.48 19.94
C GLY A 427 14.65 17.81 19.48
N LYS A 428 15.30 16.91 18.74
CA LYS A 428 16.62 17.16 18.16
C LYS A 428 16.56 18.28 17.10
N LEU A 429 15.53 18.31 16.26
CA LEU A 429 15.31 19.38 15.28
C LEU A 429 15.28 20.76 15.95
N ALA A 430 14.60 20.89 17.10
CA ALA A 430 14.54 22.16 17.82
C ALA A 430 15.93 22.66 18.26
N GLY A 431 16.83 21.76 18.64
CA GLY A 431 18.21 22.09 18.97
C GLY A 431 19.06 22.47 17.74
N TRP A 432 18.86 21.76 16.63
CA TRP A 432 19.64 21.94 15.40
C TRP A 432 19.26 23.17 14.58
N LEU A 433 18.00 23.60 14.66
CA LEU A 433 17.52 24.78 13.93
C LEU A 433 18.18 26.06 14.44
N ALA A 434 18.72 26.86 13.54
CA ALA A 434 19.17 28.22 13.81
C ALA A 434 17.99 29.14 14.16
N PRO A 435 18.22 30.28 14.82
CA PRO A 435 17.18 31.29 15.01
C PRO A 435 16.57 31.70 13.66
N GLY A 436 15.24 31.71 13.57
CA GLY A 436 14.50 31.93 12.32
C GLY A 436 14.49 30.75 11.33
N GLY A 437 15.14 29.63 11.69
CA GLY A 437 15.18 28.43 10.87
C GLY A 437 13.87 27.65 10.86
N THR A 438 13.73 26.80 9.83
CA THR A 438 12.53 26.00 9.58
C THR A 438 12.88 24.54 9.38
N ALA A 439 12.11 23.63 9.99
CA ALA A 439 12.07 22.22 9.64
C ALA A 439 10.76 21.89 8.93
N VAL A 440 10.84 21.15 7.83
CA VAL A 440 9.71 20.52 7.16
C VAL A 440 9.84 19.01 7.30
N VAL A 441 8.84 18.40 7.92
CA VAL A 441 8.73 16.94 8.06
C VAL A 441 7.50 16.47 7.32
N THR A 442 7.64 15.63 6.30
CA THR A 442 6.50 15.09 5.54
C THR A 442 6.40 13.59 5.70
N GLU A 443 5.18 13.07 5.77
CA GLU A 443 4.93 11.63 5.84
C GLU A 443 3.47 11.31 5.50
N PHE A 444 3.19 10.05 5.13
CA PHE A 444 1.84 9.49 5.18
C PHE A 444 1.30 9.50 6.62
N GLY A 445 0.11 10.07 6.83
CA GLY A 445 -0.48 10.06 8.17
C GLY A 445 -1.65 10.99 8.39
N HIS A 446 -1.99 11.16 9.66
CA HIS A 446 -3.16 11.92 10.08
C HIS A 446 -2.84 12.87 11.24
N THR A 447 -3.61 13.95 11.32
CA THR A 447 -3.46 14.92 12.40
C THR A 447 -3.99 14.38 13.73
N THR A 448 -5.05 13.56 13.70
CA THR A 448 -5.79 13.15 14.91
C THR A 448 -5.96 11.63 15.05
N GLN A 449 -5.61 10.84 14.03
CA GLN A 449 -5.76 9.39 14.10
C GLN A 449 -4.49 8.77 14.65
N TRP A 450 -4.66 7.77 15.51
CA TRP A 450 -3.57 6.96 16.02
C TRP A 450 -2.89 6.17 14.91
N PRO A 451 -1.55 5.98 14.97
CA PRO A 451 -0.81 5.26 13.96
C PRO A 451 -1.38 3.86 13.72
N ARG A 452 -1.58 3.53 12.45
CA ARG A 452 -2.00 2.21 11.99
C ARG A 452 -0.94 1.66 11.04
N LEU A 453 -0.79 0.34 11.03
CA LEU A 453 -0.02 -0.32 10.00
C LEU A 453 -0.67 -0.03 8.65
N SER A 454 0.11 0.57 7.75
CA SER A 454 -0.29 0.85 6.39
C SER A 454 -0.63 -0.48 5.71
N THR A 455 -1.77 -0.50 5.04
CA THR A 455 -2.17 -1.58 4.13
C THR A 455 -1.88 -1.22 2.67
N HIS A 456 -1.33 -0.03 2.43
CA HIS A 456 -1.01 0.51 1.11
C HIS A 456 0.41 0.15 0.66
N LEU A 457 1.27 -0.26 1.60
CA LEU A 457 2.67 -0.60 1.39
C LEU A 457 2.91 -2.07 1.77
N ASP A 458 3.84 -2.72 1.08
CA ASP A 458 4.12 -4.16 1.25
C ASP A 458 5.09 -4.45 2.41
N HIS A 459 5.65 -3.41 3.04
CA HIS A 459 6.30 -3.51 4.34
C HIS A 459 5.41 -2.87 5.42
N PRO A 460 5.52 -3.31 6.69
CA PRO A 460 4.79 -2.69 7.78
C PRO A 460 5.34 -1.28 8.03
N GLU A 461 4.72 -0.26 7.44
CA GLU A 461 4.96 1.15 7.78
C GLU A 461 3.81 1.68 8.63
N LEU A 462 4.12 2.46 9.66
CA LEU A 462 3.10 3.06 10.52
C LEU A 462 2.75 4.45 10.01
N SER A 463 1.45 4.72 9.82
CA SER A 463 0.97 6.06 9.52
C SER A 463 1.37 7.04 10.63
N THR A 464 1.82 8.23 10.30
CA THR A 464 2.31 9.19 11.31
C THR A 464 1.20 9.99 11.99
N HIS A 465 1.28 10.16 13.31
CA HIS A 465 0.39 11.02 14.08
C HIS A 465 0.92 12.46 14.18
N PHE A 466 0.56 13.30 13.20
CA PHE A 466 1.06 14.67 13.09
C PHE A 466 0.62 15.60 14.22
N GLY A 467 -0.53 15.35 14.87
CA GLY A 467 -0.93 16.09 16.06
C GLY A 467 0.04 15.93 17.24
N LEU A 468 0.56 14.71 17.47
CA LEU A 468 1.57 14.46 18.51
C LEU A 468 2.93 15.08 18.14
N LEU A 469 3.33 15.01 16.86
CA LEU A 469 4.56 15.70 16.42
C LEU A 469 4.45 17.22 16.55
N GLN A 470 3.29 17.80 16.21
CA GLN A 470 3.02 19.23 16.42
C GLN A 470 3.07 19.59 17.90
N HIS A 471 2.52 18.75 18.78
CA HIS A 471 2.59 18.93 20.22
C HIS A 471 4.05 18.91 20.71
N ALA A 472 4.82 17.91 20.31
CA ALA A 472 6.24 17.78 20.66
C ALA A 472 7.05 19.00 20.19
N ALA A 473 6.82 19.49 18.96
CA ALA A 473 7.50 20.67 18.44
C ALA A 473 7.23 21.91 19.31
N ARG A 474 5.98 22.10 19.75
CA ARG A 474 5.59 23.20 20.65
C ARG A 474 6.17 23.06 22.04
N ALA A 475 6.22 21.85 22.59
CA ALA A 475 6.86 21.56 23.87
C ALA A 475 8.36 21.93 23.86
N HIS A 476 9.01 21.83 22.70
CA HIS A 476 10.39 22.28 22.48
C HIS A 476 10.52 23.76 22.05
N GLY A 477 9.47 24.56 22.19
CA GLY A 477 9.53 26.01 21.94
C GLY A 477 9.50 26.41 20.46
N LEU A 478 9.14 25.51 19.55
CA LEU A 478 8.94 25.83 18.14
C LEU A 478 7.50 26.28 17.89
N THR A 479 7.31 27.17 16.92
CA THR A 479 5.99 27.37 16.31
C THR A 479 5.74 26.24 15.32
N ALA A 480 4.58 25.58 15.37
CA ALA A 480 4.32 24.42 14.53
C ALA A 480 2.90 24.42 13.92
N THR A 481 2.82 24.16 12.62
CA THR A 481 1.57 23.94 11.85
C THR A 481 1.61 22.59 11.14
N VAL A 482 0.44 22.04 10.82
CA VAL A 482 0.30 20.80 10.05
C VAL A 482 -0.53 21.12 8.81
N ASP A 483 0.07 20.91 7.64
CA ASP A 483 -0.54 21.12 6.33
C ASP A 483 -0.70 19.78 5.60
N PHE A 484 -1.47 19.77 4.52
CA PHE A 484 -1.43 18.69 3.54
C PHE A 484 -0.21 18.89 2.63
N VAL A 485 0.50 17.81 2.28
CA VAL A 485 1.63 17.91 1.34
C VAL A 485 1.15 18.42 -0.02
N ILE A 486 -0.02 17.99 -0.49
CA ILE A 486 -0.59 18.44 -1.77
C ILE A 486 -0.87 19.95 -1.79
N ASP A 487 -1.17 20.57 -0.65
CA ASP A 487 -1.30 22.03 -0.53
C ASP A 487 0.06 22.71 -0.41
N LEU A 488 1.02 22.06 0.23
CA LEU A 488 2.38 22.57 0.36
C LEU A 488 3.03 22.69 -1.02
N ILE A 489 2.92 21.65 -1.85
CA ILE A 489 3.53 21.61 -3.18
C ILE A 489 2.63 22.21 -4.28
N ASP A 490 1.48 22.78 -3.92
CA ASP A 490 0.54 23.41 -4.88
C ASP A 490 0.17 22.43 -6.02
N LEU A 491 -0.25 21.22 -5.63
CA LEU A 491 -0.63 20.16 -6.56
C LEU A 491 -1.97 20.51 -7.22
N ASP A 492 -2.02 20.49 -8.55
CA ASP A 492 -3.27 20.53 -9.30
C ASP A 492 -4.05 19.22 -9.09
N ARG A 493 -5.03 19.29 -8.19
CA ARG A 493 -5.86 18.15 -7.74
C ARG A 493 -6.80 17.63 -8.82
N ASP A 494 -7.09 18.43 -9.85
CA ASP A 494 -8.01 18.07 -10.92
C ASP A 494 -7.33 17.31 -12.06
N GLN A 495 -6.00 17.23 -12.04
CA GLN A 495 -5.27 16.32 -12.90
C GLN A 495 -5.71 14.88 -12.70
N ARG A 496 -5.62 14.10 -13.78
CA ARG A 496 -5.88 12.67 -13.75
C ARG A 496 -4.58 11.90 -13.76
N GLY A 497 -4.42 11.02 -12.78
CA GLY A 497 -3.22 10.21 -12.57
C GLY A 497 -3.49 8.73 -12.83
N LEU A 498 -2.52 8.03 -13.41
CA LEU A 498 -2.59 6.59 -13.64
C LEU A 498 -2.69 5.87 -12.28
N ALA A 499 -3.84 5.26 -12.04
CA ALA A 499 -4.08 4.44 -10.87
C ALA A 499 -3.54 3.04 -11.12
N THR A 500 -2.79 2.50 -10.16
CA THR A 500 -2.26 1.13 -10.23
C THR A 500 -2.27 0.47 -8.86
N THR A 501 -2.09 -0.85 -8.85
CA THR A 501 -1.55 -1.61 -7.72
C THR A 501 -0.11 -2.04 -8.06
N ARG A 502 0.65 -2.55 -7.09
CA ARG A 502 1.99 -3.08 -7.38
C ARG A 502 1.97 -4.18 -8.43
N SER A 503 1.06 -5.16 -8.30
CA SER A 503 0.91 -6.25 -9.27
C SER A 503 0.53 -5.73 -10.65
N HIS A 504 -0.38 -4.76 -10.73
CA HIS A 504 -0.73 -4.12 -12.00
C HIS A 504 0.48 -3.41 -12.64
N TRP A 505 1.23 -2.63 -11.85
CA TRP A 505 2.39 -1.89 -12.35
C TRP A 505 3.50 -2.83 -12.83
N ARG A 506 3.78 -3.92 -12.10
CA ARG A 506 4.73 -4.95 -12.52
C ARG A 506 4.32 -5.58 -13.85
N ALA A 507 3.05 -5.94 -13.99
CA ALA A 507 2.52 -6.53 -15.22
C ALA A 507 2.53 -5.54 -16.40
N LEU A 508 2.12 -4.29 -16.17
CA LEU A 508 2.14 -3.23 -17.17
C LEU A 508 3.57 -2.90 -17.63
N THR A 509 4.53 -2.84 -16.71
CA THR A 509 5.94 -2.61 -17.05
C THR A 509 6.48 -3.73 -17.95
N ALA A 510 6.17 -4.99 -17.63
CA ALA A 510 6.58 -6.11 -18.45
C ALA A 510 5.90 -6.14 -19.83
N LEU A 511 4.63 -5.77 -19.90
CA LEU A 511 3.91 -5.58 -21.16
C LEU A 511 4.59 -4.52 -22.03
N LEU A 512 4.88 -3.35 -21.45
CA LEU A 512 5.52 -2.25 -22.16
C LEU A 512 6.94 -2.60 -22.60
N ALA A 513 7.69 -3.32 -21.77
CA ALA A 513 9.02 -3.81 -22.11
C ALA A 513 8.99 -4.79 -23.31
N ASP A 514 7.99 -5.69 -23.38
CA ASP A 514 7.77 -6.58 -24.53
C ASP A 514 7.50 -5.80 -25.82
N ALA A 515 6.94 -4.59 -25.70
CA ALA A 515 6.75 -3.66 -26.80
C ALA A 515 7.96 -2.72 -27.07
N GLY A 516 9.07 -2.91 -26.37
CA GLY A 516 10.27 -2.06 -26.49
C GLY A 516 10.12 -0.68 -25.84
N VAL A 517 9.19 -0.51 -24.91
CA VAL A 517 8.99 0.70 -24.11
C VAL A 517 9.52 0.45 -22.69
N VAL A 518 10.49 1.24 -22.26
CA VAL A 518 10.97 1.22 -20.87
C VAL A 518 10.34 2.39 -20.15
N VAL A 519 9.55 2.10 -19.13
CA VAL A 519 8.91 3.10 -18.26
C VAL A 519 9.59 3.16 -16.91
N GLN A 520 9.62 4.37 -16.35
CA GLN A 520 10.02 4.61 -14.96
C GLN A 520 8.77 4.75 -14.10
N LYS A 521 8.82 4.43 -12.80
CA LYS A 521 7.69 4.64 -11.89
C LYS A 521 7.56 6.10 -11.46
N VAL A 522 7.00 6.93 -12.33
CA VAL A 522 6.61 8.32 -12.07
C VAL A 522 5.09 8.43 -12.02
N GLY A 523 4.58 9.56 -11.52
CA GLY A 523 3.16 9.89 -11.64
C GLY A 523 2.80 10.11 -13.10
N TYR A 524 2.13 9.17 -13.75
CA TYR A 524 1.72 9.35 -15.14
C TYR A 524 0.37 10.04 -15.23
N THR A 525 0.31 11.19 -15.90
CA THR A 525 -0.93 11.68 -16.53
C THR A 525 -1.16 10.93 -17.86
N PRO A 526 -2.35 11.01 -18.48
CA PRO A 526 -2.57 10.46 -19.82
C PRO A 526 -1.52 10.93 -20.84
N ASP A 527 -1.22 12.23 -20.86
CA ASP A 527 -0.28 12.82 -21.81
C ASP A 527 1.17 12.38 -21.55
N LEU A 528 1.57 12.26 -20.28
CA LEU A 528 2.89 11.73 -19.92
C LEU A 528 3.02 10.25 -20.31
N LEU A 529 1.96 9.46 -20.15
CA LEU A 529 1.98 8.06 -20.58
C LEU A 529 2.06 7.98 -22.10
N ASP A 530 1.24 8.74 -22.83
CA ASP A 530 1.26 8.78 -24.29
C ASP A 530 2.64 9.19 -24.83
N ALA A 531 3.30 10.17 -24.19
CA ALA A 531 4.67 10.54 -24.49
C ALA A 531 5.67 9.38 -24.24
N ALA A 532 5.53 8.67 -23.12
CA ALA A 532 6.40 7.52 -22.79
C ALA A 532 6.20 6.33 -23.75
N LEU A 533 4.98 6.11 -24.25
CA LEU A 533 4.70 5.09 -25.25
C LEU A 533 5.39 5.40 -26.59
N ALA A 534 5.70 6.68 -26.88
CA ALA A 534 6.46 7.14 -28.03
C ALA A 534 5.96 6.55 -29.38
N GLY A 535 4.66 6.30 -29.50
CA GLY A 535 4.03 5.69 -30.68
C GLY A 535 4.40 4.22 -30.93
N LYS A 536 5.14 3.56 -30.03
CA LYS A 536 5.48 2.13 -30.12
C LYS A 536 4.30 1.23 -29.81
N VAL A 537 3.36 1.73 -29.00
CA VAL A 537 2.11 1.08 -28.65
C VAL A 537 1.02 2.14 -28.61
N ASP A 538 -0.15 1.84 -29.19
CA ASP A 538 -1.33 2.68 -29.01
C ASP A 538 -1.91 2.42 -27.62
N ARG A 539 -2.20 3.48 -26.87
CA ARG A 539 -2.86 3.37 -25.57
C ARG A 539 -4.22 2.68 -25.66
N ALA A 540 -4.91 2.80 -26.79
CA ALA A 540 -6.18 2.11 -27.04
C ALA A 540 -6.06 0.57 -27.07
N ASP A 541 -4.86 0.07 -27.36
CA ASP A 541 -4.57 -1.38 -27.36
C ASP A 541 -4.24 -1.91 -25.97
N LEU A 542 -4.17 -1.03 -24.95
CA LEU A 542 -3.79 -1.37 -23.59
C LEU A 542 -5.01 -1.48 -22.67
N GLY A 543 -5.04 -2.58 -21.93
CA GLY A 543 -6.10 -2.93 -20.99
C GLY A 543 -6.02 -2.27 -19.63
N ASP A 544 -7.19 -2.03 -19.03
CA ASP A 544 -7.41 -1.57 -17.65
C ASP A 544 -6.55 -0.37 -17.20
N LEU A 545 -6.16 0.48 -18.14
CA LEU A 545 -5.57 1.78 -17.80
C LEU A 545 -6.64 2.68 -17.19
N ARG A 546 -6.50 2.92 -15.89
CA ARG A 546 -7.42 3.78 -15.12
C ARG A 546 -6.71 5.06 -14.74
N PHE A 547 -7.38 6.17 -14.97
CA PHE A 547 -6.90 7.45 -14.50
C PHE A 547 -7.95 8.06 -13.58
N ASP A 548 -7.63 8.10 -12.30
CA ASP A 548 -8.48 8.68 -11.27
C ASP A 548 -8.01 10.12 -10.98
N ARG A 549 -8.70 10.87 -10.12
CA ARG A 549 -8.20 12.18 -9.68
C ARG A 549 -6.88 11.95 -8.98
N ILE A 550 -5.88 12.76 -9.29
CA ILE A 550 -4.50 12.53 -8.86
C ILE A 550 -4.39 12.53 -7.34
N GLU A 551 -5.22 13.32 -6.64
CA GLU A 551 -5.24 13.37 -5.17
C GLU A 551 -5.82 12.10 -4.54
N ASP A 552 -6.72 11.39 -5.23
CA ASP A 552 -7.43 10.21 -4.73
C ASP A 552 -6.64 8.91 -4.97
N ARG A 553 -5.95 8.80 -6.11
CA ARG A 553 -5.11 7.65 -6.43
C ARG A 553 -4.08 7.99 -7.51
N LEU A 554 -2.79 7.77 -7.21
CA LEU A 554 -1.71 7.89 -8.19
C LEU A 554 -0.68 6.78 -7.96
N MET A 555 -0.52 5.90 -8.95
CA MET A 555 0.53 4.86 -8.98
C MET A 555 0.59 3.95 -7.73
N GLY A 556 -0.54 3.81 -7.02
CA GLY A 556 -0.65 3.03 -5.78
C GLY A 556 -0.81 3.87 -4.53
N LEU A 557 -0.42 5.15 -4.57
CA LEU A 557 -0.51 6.09 -3.45
C LEU A 557 -1.83 6.86 -3.44
N VAL A 558 -2.13 7.45 -2.28
CA VAL A 558 -3.26 8.36 -2.04
C VAL A 558 -2.68 9.72 -1.60
N PRO A 559 -2.33 10.63 -2.53
CA PRO A 559 -1.59 11.85 -2.20
C PRO A 559 -2.22 12.74 -1.12
N HIS A 560 -3.56 12.80 -1.03
CA HIS A 560 -4.23 13.62 -0.02
C HIS A 560 -4.06 13.11 1.44
N GLU A 561 -3.50 11.92 1.64
CA GLU A 561 -3.19 11.37 2.97
C GLU A 561 -1.81 11.79 3.50
N PHE A 562 -0.99 12.45 2.68
CA PHE A 562 0.31 12.96 3.12
C PHE A 562 0.15 14.29 3.88
N ARG A 563 0.91 14.43 4.97
CA ARG A 563 0.92 15.62 5.82
C ARG A 563 2.32 16.18 5.94
N ALA A 564 2.39 17.48 6.22
CA ALA A 564 3.62 18.21 6.45
C ALA A 564 3.55 18.92 7.81
N LEU A 565 4.47 18.61 8.72
CA LEU A 565 4.75 19.42 9.89
C LEU A 565 5.72 20.53 9.47
N LEU A 566 5.29 21.78 9.60
CA LEU A 566 6.17 22.94 9.46
C LEU A 566 6.47 23.47 10.85
N ALA A 567 7.71 23.26 11.31
CA ALA A 567 8.17 23.70 12.62
C ALA A 567 9.23 24.79 12.47
N ARG A 568 9.07 25.91 13.16
CA ARG A 568 9.98 27.07 13.04
C ARG A 568 10.51 27.49 14.38
N ARG A 569 11.79 27.84 14.40
CA ARG A 569 12.42 28.50 15.54
C ARG A 569 12.18 30.00 15.43
N GLY A 570 11.78 30.63 16.53
CA GLY A 570 11.61 32.08 16.58
C GLY A 570 12.91 32.82 16.18
N PRO A 571 12.79 34.09 15.76
CA PRO A 571 13.97 34.94 15.56
C PRO A 571 14.76 35.06 16.88
N PRO A 572 16.03 35.50 16.82
CA PRO A 572 16.76 35.85 18.04
C PRO A 572 15.90 36.80 18.87
N SER A 573 15.72 36.51 20.16
CA SER A 573 15.12 37.47 21.08
C SER A 573 16.08 38.65 21.22
N ASP A 574 15.67 39.85 20.79
CA ASP A 574 16.39 41.09 21.06
C ASP A 574 16.49 41.25 22.58
N ASN A 575 17.69 41.06 23.12
CA ASN A 575 18.02 41.32 24.52
C ASN A 575 19.01 42.48 24.59
#